data_AF-A0A2S5N2Z1-F1
#
_entry.id   AF-A0A2S5N2Z1-F1
#
_cell.length_a   1.000
_cell.length_b   1.000
_cell.length_c   1.000
_cell.angle_alpha   90.00
_cell.angle_beta   90.00
_cell.angle_gamma   90.00
#
_symmetry.space_group_name_H-M   'P 1'
#
loop_
_entity.id
_entity.type
_entity.pdbx_description
1 polymer ?
#
loop_
_entity_poly.entity_id
_entity_poly.type
_entity_poly.pdbx_seq_one_letter_code
_entity_poly.pdbx_strand_id
1 'polypeptide(L)'
;MDFDCAKKGSLVQNLRRALPLSAHPKQALFAFLRERGVVTRGAPRLIVLDVFDAGGAGGLMCRFTIAGETDGAAFIAPLAQVALQRRLHARSRVARRRQTPPPGAA
;
A
#
# COMPACT_ATOMS: atom_id res chain seq x y z
N MET A 1 23.86 -19.87 7.95
CA MET A 1 22.73 -19.20 8.64
C MET A 1 21.89 -18.54 7.56
N ASP A 2 21.00 -19.30 6.91
CA ASP A 2 20.45 -18.94 5.57
C ASP A 2 18.92 -18.89 5.54
N PHE A 3 18.27 -19.18 6.66
CA PHE A 3 16.81 -19.24 6.78
C PHE A 3 16.13 -17.89 6.57
N ASP A 4 16.81 -16.78 6.88
CA ASP A 4 16.29 -15.43 6.68
C ASP A 4 16.29 -15.01 5.20
N CYS A 5 17.33 -15.37 4.44
CA CYS A 5 17.44 -15.04 3.02
C CYS A 5 16.35 -15.75 2.19
N ALA A 6 16.12 -17.03 2.45
CA ALA A 6 15.09 -17.81 1.75
C ALA A 6 13.67 -17.28 2.03
N LYS A 7 13.37 -16.94 3.29
CA LYS A 7 12.09 -16.32 3.67
C LYS A 7 11.91 -14.94 3.06
N LYS A 8 12.96 -14.13 3.03
CA LYS A 8 12.96 -12.79 2.42
C LYS A 8 12.74 -12.86 0.91
N GLY A 9 13.40 -13.79 0.22
CA GLY A 9 13.17 -14.03 -1.20
C GLY A 9 11.72 -14.46 -1.50
N SER A 10 11.16 -15.36 -0.70
CA SER A 10 9.76 -15.76 -0.81
C SER A 10 8.79 -14.59 -0.56
N LEU A 11 9.07 -13.75 0.45
CA LEU A 11 8.26 -12.55 0.73
C LEU A 11 8.26 -11.56 -0.44
N VAL A 12 9.44 -11.26 -1.01
CA VAL A 12 9.56 -10.37 -2.17
C VAL A 12 8.78 -10.93 -3.35
N GLN A 13 8.91 -12.23 -3.62
CA GLN A 13 8.19 -12.86 -4.71
C GLN A 13 6.67 -12.83 -4.51
N ASN A 14 6.20 -13.09 -3.28
CA ASN A 14 4.78 -13.02 -2.94
C ASN A 14 4.22 -11.59 -3.08
N LEU A 15 4.96 -10.59 -2.61
CA LEU A 15 4.56 -9.19 -2.77
C LEU A 15 4.51 -8.79 -4.25
N ARG A 16 5.51 -9.20 -5.05
CA ARG A 16 5.53 -8.97 -6.49
C ARG A 16 4.33 -9.57 -7.22
N ARG A 17 3.88 -10.77 -6.85
CA ARG A 17 2.67 -11.40 -7.41
C ARG A 17 1.38 -10.63 -7.11
N ALA A 18 1.36 -9.82 -6.06
CA ALA A 18 0.18 -9.06 -5.66
C ALA A 18 0.13 -7.64 -6.27
N LEU A 19 1.15 -7.25 -7.05
CA LEU A 19 1.23 -5.94 -7.68
C LEU A 19 0.25 -5.77 -8.84
N PRO A 20 -0.20 -4.54 -9.13
CA PRO A 20 0.07 -3.30 -8.38
C PRO A 20 -0.69 -3.26 -7.04
N LEU A 21 -0.09 -2.63 -6.03
CA LEU A 21 -0.69 -2.47 -4.69
C LEU A 21 -0.96 -1.01 -4.39
N SER A 22 -2.16 -0.70 -3.89
CA SER A 22 -2.45 0.63 -3.32
C SER A 22 -1.80 0.76 -1.95
N ALA A 23 -1.23 1.93 -1.67
CA ALA A 23 -0.56 2.21 -0.42
C ALA A 23 -0.67 3.70 -0.04
N HIS A 24 -0.24 4.02 1.17
CA HIS A 24 -0.11 5.39 1.66
C HIS A 24 1.30 5.63 2.23
N PRO A 25 1.86 6.83 2.12
CA PRO A 25 3.13 7.14 2.75
C PRO A 25 2.96 7.19 4.27
N LYS A 26 3.93 6.66 5.01
CA LYS A 26 4.09 7.00 6.44
C LYS A 26 4.65 8.41 6.57
N GLN A 27 4.61 8.96 7.79
CA GLN A 27 4.98 10.35 8.07
C GLN A 27 6.35 10.75 7.51
N ALA A 28 7.37 9.92 7.65
CA ALA A 28 8.71 10.20 7.11
C ALA A 28 8.73 10.33 5.58
N LEU A 29 8.07 9.40 4.88
CA LEU A 29 7.96 9.45 3.42
C LEU A 29 7.08 10.60 2.96
N PHE A 30 6.02 10.91 3.72
CA PHE A 30 5.15 12.03 3.42
C PHE A 30 5.88 13.37 3.51
N ALA A 31 6.71 13.56 4.54
CA ALA A 31 7.57 14.74 4.67
C ALA A 31 8.53 14.87 3.49
N PHE A 32 9.21 13.77 3.12
CA PHE A 32 10.11 13.73 1.96
C PHE A 32 9.41 14.10 0.64
N LEU A 33 8.22 13.54 0.39
CA LEU A 33 7.45 13.86 -0.82
C LEU A 33 7.02 15.33 -0.83
N ARG A 34 6.68 15.90 0.32
CA ARG A 34 6.32 17.32 0.46
C ARG A 34 7.51 18.24 0.15
N GLU A 35 8.70 17.92 0.63
CA GLU A 35 9.95 18.64 0.32
C GLU A 35 10.29 18.57 -1.17
N ARG A 36 9.94 17.46 -1.83
CA ARG A 36 10.10 17.26 -3.28
C ARG A 36 9.03 17.97 -4.13
N GLY A 37 8.11 18.71 -3.51
CA GLY A 37 7.10 19.49 -4.22
C GLY A 37 5.82 18.72 -4.56
N VAL A 38 5.59 17.55 -3.96
CA VAL A 38 4.30 16.83 -4.10
C VAL A 38 3.23 17.59 -3.30
N VAL A 39 2.49 18.47 -3.97
CA VAL A 39 1.43 19.30 -3.37
C VAL A 39 0.11 18.56 -3.46
N THR A 40 -0.32 17.96 -2.34
CA THR A 40 -1.61 17.27 -2.22
C THR A 40 -2.37 17.78 -1.00
N ARG A 41 -3.71 17.83 -1.07
CA ARG A 41 -4.59 18.28 0.05
C ARG A 41 -4.54 17.36 1.28
N GLY A 42 -3.82 16.25 1.22
CA GLY A 42 -3.69 15.24 2.28
C GLY A 42 -2.61 14.22 1.90
N ALA A 43 -2.49 13.11 2.63
CA ALA A 43 -1.52 12.07 2.27
C ALA A 43 -1.81 11.52 0.86
N PRO A 44 -0.85 11.55 -0.08
CA PRO A 44 -1.05 11.06 -1.43
C PRO A 44 -1.29 9.57 -1.42
N ARG A 45 -2.17 9.10 -2.28
CA ARG A 45 -2.33 7.67 -2.52
C ARG A 45 -1.19 7.20 -3.42
N LEU A 46 -0.48 6.17 -3.00
CA LEU A 46 0.64 5.59 -3.74
C LEU A 46 0.20 4.31 -4.45
N ILE A 47 0.77 4.05 -5.61
CA ILE A 47 0.62 2.79 -6.35
C ILE A 47 1.99 2.14 -6.43
N VAL A 48 2.19 1.06 -5.67
CA VAL A 48 3.41 0.27 -5.70
C VAL A 48 3.44 -0.56 -6.99
N LEU A 49 4.52 -0.40 -7.75
CA LEU A 49 4.76 -1.02 -9.06
C LEU A 49 5.84 -2.10 -9.02
N ASP A 50 6.77 -2.04 -8.07
CA ASP A 50 7.73 -3.11 -7.82
C ASP A 50 8.14 -3.14 -6.35
N VAL A 51 8.55 -4.32 -5.87
CA VAL A 51 9.14 -4.55 -4.56
C VAL A 51 10.40 -5.37 -4.76
N PHE A 52 11.52 -4.94 -4.19
CA PHE A 52 12.79 -5.61 -4.36
C PHE A 52 13.63 -5.52 -3.08
N ASP A 53 14.57 -6.44 -2.95
CA ASP A 53 15.57 -6.39 -1.88
C ASP A 53 16.81 -5.66 -2.40
N ALA A 54 17.18 -4.55 -1.77
CA ALA A 54 18.40 -3.82 -2.09
C ALA A 54 19.65 -4.40 -1.41
N GLY A 55 19.48 -5.43 -0.56
CA GLY A 55 20.56 -6.01 0.24
C GLY A 55 21.10 -5.05 1.32
N GLY A 56 22.02 -5.56 2.15
CA GLY A 56 22.74 -4.76 3.14
C GLY A 56 21.86 -3.87 4.04
N ALA A 57 22.25 -2.61 4.21
CA ALA A 57 21.55 -1.61 5.03
C ALA A 57 20.27 -1.05 4.39
N GLY A 58 20.08 -1.23 3.07
CA GLY A 58 18.91 -0.71 2.35
C GLY A 58 17.63 -1.53 2.58
N GLY A 59 17.78 -2.83 2.85
CA GLY A 59 16.65 -3.71 3.15
C GLY A 59 15.64 -3.82 2.01
N LEU A 60 14.36 -4.04 2.36
CA LEU A 60 13.27 -4.13 1.39
C LEU A 60 12.86 -2.75 0.90
N MET A 61 12.90 -2.56 -0.41
CA MET A 61 12.57 -1.33 -1.11
C MET A 61 11.36 -1.54 -2.00
N CYS A 62 10.69 -0.45 -2.34
CA CYS A 62 9.59 -0.48 -3.29
C CYS A 62 9.68 0.70 -4.26
N ARG A 63 9.29 0.44 -5.51
CA ARG A 63 9.10 1.46 -6.53
C ARG A 63 7.62 1.77 -6.63
N PHE A 64 7.25 3.04 -6.59
CA PHE A 64 5.85 3.46 -6.62
C PHE A 64 5.66 4.76 -7.40
N THR A 65 4.42 4.99 -7.82
CA THR A 65 3.97 6.28 -8.38
C THR A 65 2.90 6.88 -7.48
N ILE A 66 2.64 8.18 -7.65
CA ILE A 66 1.55 8.86 -6.97
C ILE A 66 0.30 8.75 -7.84
N ALA A 67 -0.81 8.29 -7.27
CA ALA A 67 -2.05 8.12 -7.99
C ALA A 67 -2.59 9.48 -8.45
N GLY A 68 -2.88 9.60 -9.75
CA GLY A 68 -3.33 10.85 -10.37
C GLY A 68 -2.20 11.76 -10.85
N GLU A 69 -0.93 11.39 -10.61
CA GLU A 69 0.20 12.13 -11.15
C GLU A 69 0.43 11.78 -12.62
N THR A 70 0.37 12.78 -13.49
CA THR A 70 0.45 12.61 -14.95
C THR A 70 1.87 12.49 -15.48
N ASP A 71 2.86 12.94 -14.71
CA ASP A 71 4.26 13.02 -15.15
C ASP A 71 5.02 11.67 -15.11
N GLY A 72 4.35 10.59 -14.69
CA GLY A 72 4.95 9.25 -14.68
C GLY A 72 6.16 9.07 -13.75
N ALA A 73 6.45 10.05 -12.90
CA ALA A 73 7.56 10.02 -11.96
C ALA A 73 7.43 8.82 -11.01
N ALA A 74 8.41 7.92 -11.06
CA ALA A 74 8.52 6.77 -10.18
C ALA A 74 9.51 7.08 -9.06
N PHE A 75 9.09 6.82 -7.83
CA PHE A 75 9.89 7.02 -6.62
C PHE A 75 10.30 5.68 -6.03
N ILE A 76 11.41 5.67 -5.30
CA ILE A 76 11.88 4.50 -4.56
C ILE A 76 11.96 4.88 -3.09
N ALA A 77 11.38 4.04 -2.23
CA ALA A 77 11.48 4.21 -0.78
C ALA A 77 11.54 2.85 -0.07
N PRO A 78 12.03 2.82 1.19
CA PRO A 78 11.94 1.64 2.02
C PRO A 78 10.49 1.18 2.18
N LEU A 79 10.24 -0.12 2.02
CA LEU A 79 8.91 -0.71 2.20
C LEU A 79 8.36 -0.42 3.61
N ALA A 80 9.25 -0.31 4.60
CA ALA A 80 8.90 0.05 5.97
C ALA A 80 8.28 1.45 6.10
N GLN A 81 8.51 2.36 5.15
CA GLN A 81 7.93 3.71 5.11
C GLN A 81 6.61 3.78 4.30
N VAL A 82 6.15 2.64 3.76
CA VAL A 82 4.95 2.54 2.95
C VAL A 82 3.92 1.66 3.67
N ALA A 83 2.71 2.19 3.88
CA ALA A 83 1.60 1.45 4.45
C ALA A 83 0.77 0.83 3.33
N LEU A 84 1.01 -0.46 3.03
CA LEU A 84 0.24 -1.20 2.02
C LEU A 84 -1.23 -1.29 2.45
N GLN A 85 -2.14 -0.87 1.58
CA GLN A 85 -3.56 -1.11 1.80
C GLN A 85 -3.84 -2.60 1.59
N ARG A 86 -4.24 -3.27 2.67
CA ARG A 86 -4.76 -4.64 2.56
C ARG A 86 -5.97 -4.58 1.64
N ARG A 87 -5.93 -5.28 0.51
CA ARG A 87 -7.15 -5.59 -0.27
C ARG A 87 -8.03 -6.41 0.66
N LEU A 88 -8.85 -5.74 1.47
CA LEU A 88 -10.01 -6.40 2.05
C LEU A 88 -10.80 -6.85 0.83
N HIS A 89 -10.75 -8.15 0.54
CA HIS A 89 -11.79 -8.76 -0.28
C HIS A 89 -13.08 -8.22 0.33
N ALA A 90 -13.83 -7.48 -0.46
CA ALA A 90 -15.14 -7.01 -0.09
C ALA A 90 -16.02 -8.26 0.10
N ARG A 91 -15.86 -8.98 1.22
CA ARG A 91 -16.91 -9.76 1.83
C ARG A 91 -17.88 -8.72 2.37
N SER A 92 -18.64 -8.23 1.40
CA SER A 92 -19.95 -7.65 1.50
C SER A 92 -20.61 -8.09 2.80
N ARG A 93 -20.48 -7.26 3.86
CA ARG A 93 -21.38 -7.32 5.02
C ARG A 93 -22.70 -6.63 4.67
N VAL A 94 -23.19 -6.83 3.46
CA VAL A 94 -24.59 -6.58 3.08
C VAL A 94 -25.40 -7.76 3.61
N ALA A 95 -25.42 -7.91 4.94
CA ALA A 95 -26.25 -8.86 5.66
C ALA A 95 -26.76 -8.24 6.97
N ARG A 96 -26.99 -6.92 6.97
CA ARG A 96 -27.63 -6.23 8.10
C ARG A 96 -28.57 -5.12 7.64
N ARG A 97 -29.22 -5.32 6.49
CA ARG A 97 -30.24 -4.40 5.95
C ARG A 97 -31.45 -5.20 5.45
N ARG A 98 -32.15 -5.85 6.39
CA ARG A 98 -33.56 -6.28 6.31
C ARG A 98 -33.97 -6.88 7.67
N GLN A 99 -34.02 -6.04 8.68
CA GLN A 99 -35.03 -6.23 9.73
C GLN A 99 -36.03 -5.11 9.50
N THR A 100 -37.04 -5.42 8.68
CA THR A 100 -38.27 -4.65 8.58
C THR A 100 -38.92 -4.68 9.96
N PRO A 101 -39.21 -3.54 10.62
CA PRO A 101 -40.07 -3.56 11.79
C PRO A 101 -41.48 -4.03 11.36
N PRO A 102 -42.13 -4.94 12.09
CA PRO A 102 -43.51 -5.31 11.78
C PRO A 102 -44.41 -4.06 11.94
N PRO A 103 -45.34 -3.81 11.01
CA PRO A 103 -46.29 -2.72 11.12
C PRO A 103 -47.23 -2.99 12.30
N GLY A 104 -47.65 -1.90 12.95
CA GLY A 104 -48.43 -1.95 14.19
C GLY A 104 -49.63 -2.90 14.12
N ALA A 105 -49.82 -3.65 15.19
CA ALA A 105 -51.13 -4.11 15.61
C ALA A 105 -51.62 -3.14 16.68
N ALA A 106 -52.73 -2.48 16.36
CA ALA A 106 -53.59 -1.79 17.31
C ALA A 106 -54.16 -2.78 18.35
#